data_AF-A0A8S3GNK8-F1
#
_entry.id   AF-A0A8S3GNK8-F1
#
_cell.length_a   1.000
_cell.length_b   1.000
_cell.length_c   1.000
_cell.angle_alpha   90.00
_cell.angle_beta   90.00
_cell.angle_gamma   90.00
#
_symmetry.space_group_name_H-M   'P 1'
#
loop_
_entity.id
_entity.type
_entity.pdbx_description
1 polymer ?
#
loop_
_entity_poly.entity_id
_entity_poly.type
_entity_poly.pdbx_seq_one_letter_code
_entity_poly.pdbx_strand_id
1 'polypeptide(L)'
;MTNTLETIDPNTELLYNFRFEHSGQNIHLTQKQLNLIPYLSTLLANQKDEYVLKSPVDYTSFAVILRSVTSNQPYILFTELHEDADILNTLNLVNYLNINLFSIPPLQAESSIRSK
;
A
#
# COMPACT_ATOMS: atom_id res chain seq x y z
N MET A 1 1.71 3.11 -41.14
CA MET A 1 1.90 2.21 -39.98
C MET A 1 0.80 2.55 -39.01
N THR A 2 -0.20 1.69 -38.92
CA THR A 2 -1.39 1.87 -38.08
C THR A 2 -0.99 1.62 -36.63
N ASN A 3 -1.02 2.68 -35.80
CA ASN A 3 -1.05 2.53 -34.35
C ASN A 3 -2.39 1.89 -34.00
N THR A 4 -2.38 0.58 -33.81
CA THR A 4 -3.48 -0.10 -33.13
C THR A 4 -3.40 0.35 -31.68
N LEU A 5 -4.21 1.36 -31.33
CA LEU A 5 -4.60 1.61 -29.95
C LEU A 5 -5.29 0.33 -29.49
N GLU A 6 -4.56 -0.53 -28.78
CA GLU A 6 -5.15 -1.62 -28.04
C GLU A 6 -6.15 -0.99 -27.06
N THR A 7 -7.43 -1.10 -27.39
CA THR A 7 -8.53 -0.81 -26.47
C THR A 7 -8.37 -1.76 -25.29
N ILE A 8 -7.76 -1.25 -24.22
CA ILE A 8 -7.75 -1.90 -22.91
C ILE A 8 -9.22 -2.07 -22.54
N ASP A 9 -9.67 -3.32 -22.40
CA ASP A 9 -11.03 -3.65 -21.98
C ASP A 9 -11.27 -2.95 -20.63
N PRO A 10 -12.31 -2.09 -20.50
CA PRO A 10 -12.59 -1.35 -19.27
C PRO A 10 -12.84 -2.23 -18.04
N ASN A 11 -13.01 -3.54 -18.22
CA ASN A 11 -13.11 -4.52 -17.14
C ASN A 11 -11.77 -5.15 -16.74
N THR A 12 -10.66 -4.80 -17.40
CA THR A 12 -9.34 -5.27 -17.01
C THR A 12 -8.85 -4.42 -15.85
N GLU A 13 -8.85 -4.98 -14.64
CA GLU A 13 -8.25 -4.32 -13.49
C GLU A 13 -6.76 -4.09 -13.79
N LEU A 14 -6.35 -2.81 -13.88
CA LEU A 14 -4.96 -2.45 -14.14
C LEU A 14 -4.08 -3.03 -13.03
N LEU A 15 -3.17 -3.93 -13.42
CA LEU A 15 -2.20 -4.56 -12.55
C LEU A 15 -0.81 -3.94 -12.76
N TYR A 16 -0.25 -3.45 -11.67
CA TYR A 16 1.06 -2.83 -11.62
C TYR A 16 2.04 -3.78 -10.93
N ASN A 17 3.12 -4.15 -11.63
CA ASN A 17 4.15 -5.03 -11.08
C ASN A 17 5.28 -4.20 -10.47
N PHE A 18 5.60 -4.45 -9.21
CA PHE A 18 6.69 -3.80 -8.47
C PHE A 18 7.72 -4.83 -8.02
N ARG A 19 9.00 -4.54 -8.23
CA ARG A 19 10.12 -5.36 -7.74
C ARG A 19 10.81 -4.69 -6.56
N PHE A 20 11.11 -5.43 -5.51
CA PHE A 20 11.88 -4.93 -4.37
C PHE A 20 13.37 -5.04 -4.68
N GLU A 21 14.11 -3.93 -4.62
CA GLU A 21 15.53 -3.85 -5.00
C GLU A 21 16.39 -4.85 -4.22
N HIS A 22 16.14 -4.99 -2.91
CA HIS A 22 16.97 -5.81 -2.03
C HIS A 22 16.70 -7.32 -2.14
N SER A 23 15.42 -7.72 -2.17
CA SER A 23 15.04 -9.14 -2.17
C SER A 23 14.85 -9.70 -3.58
N GLY A 24 14.67 -8.86 -4.60
CA GLY A 24 14.28 -9.25 -5.95
C GLY A 24 12.85 -9.80 -6.06
N GLN A 25 12.10 -9.83 -4.96
CA GLN A 25 10.70 -10.30 -4.96
C GLN A 25 9.80 -9.31 -5.69
N ASN A 26 8.69 -9.82 -6.22
CA ASN A 26 7.72 -9.02 -6.95
C ASN A 26 6.39 -8.98 -6.20
N ILE A 27 5.69 -7.85 -6.30
CA ILE A 27 4.30 -7.72 -5.89
C ILE A 27 3.47 -7.09 -6.99
N HIS A 28 2.26 -7.62 -7.17
CA HIS A 28 1.29 -7.08 -8.11
C HIS A 28 0.25 -6.32 -7.33
N LEU A 29 0.04 -5.05 -7.67
CA LEU A 29 -0.93 -4.18 -7.04
C LEU A 29 -1.96 -3.74 -8.06
N THR A 30 -3.23 -3.76 -7.67
CA THR A 30 -4.29 -3.12 -8.44
C THR A 30 -4.34 -1.62 -8.17
N GLN A 31 -4.97 -0.84 -9.05
CA GLN A 31 -5.16 0.60 -8.80
C GLN A 31 -5.86 0.86 -7.45
N LYS A 32 -6.81 0.00 -7.05
CA LYS A 32 -7.49 0.11 -5.76
C LYS A 32 -6.52 -0.04 -4.58
N GLN A 33 -5.57 -0.97 -4.67
CA GLN A 33 -4.55 -1.18 -3.65
C GLN A 33 -3.53 -0.04 -3.62
N LEU A 34 -3.14 0.49 -4.78
CA LEU A 34 -2.26 1.66 -4.88
C LEU A 34 -2.87 2.90 -4.22
N ASN A 35 -4.18 3.10 -4.35
CA ASN A 35 -4.88 4.21 -3.72
C ASN A 35 -4.84 4.13 -2.17
N LEU A 36 -4.56 2.96 -1.60
CA LEU A 36 -4.38 2.78 -0.16
C LEU A 36 -2.96 3.11 0.32
N ILE A 37 -2.01 3.33 -0.61
CA ILE A 37 -0.59 3.61 -0.33
C ILE A 37 -0.17 4.86 -1.12
N PRO A 38 -0.61 6.07 -0.69
CA PRO A 38 -0.50 7.28 -1.50
C PRO A 38 0.92 7.67 -1.89
N TYR A 39 1.91 7.35 -1.05
CA TYR A 39 3.31 7.69 -1.28
C TYR A 39 4.17 6.52 -1.73
N LEU A 40 3.59 5.44 -2.27
CA LEU A 40 4.39 4.36 -2.85
C LEU A 40 5.34 4.86 -3.95
N SER A 41 4.90 5.86 -4.73
CA SER A 41 5.68 6.44 -5.82
C SER A 41 6.98 7.11 -5.38
N THR A 42 7.11 7.52 -4.11
CA THR A 42 8.35 8.15 -3.60
C THR A 42 9.49 7.15 -3.44
N LEU A 43 9.16 5.86 -3.41
CA LEU A 43 10.12 4.76 -3.27
C LEU A 43 10.58 4.19 -4.62
N LEU A 44 10.01 4.70 -5.72
CA LEU A 44 10.31 4.22 -7.05
C LEU A 44 11.68 4.71 -7.53
N ALA A 45 12.54 3.78 -7.87
CA ALA A 45 13.66 4.06 -8.75
C ALA A 45 13.21 3.95 -10.20
N ASN A 46 13.49 4.98 -10.99
CA ASN A 46 13.25 4.93 -12.42
C ASN A 46 14.31 4.03 -13.08
N GLN A 47 13.98 2.76 -13.30
CA GLN A 47 14.79 1.84 -14.09
C GLN A 47 13.95 1.33 -15.26
N LYS A 48 14.27 1.78 -16.47
CA LYS A 48 13.90 1.19 -17.78
C LYS A 48 12.64 0.32 -17.73
N ASP A 49 11.49 0.97 -17.55
CA ASP A 49 10.15 0.38 -17.65
C ASP A 49 9.75 -0.60 -16.52
N GLU A 50 10.48 -0.62 -15.41
CA GLU A 50 10.18 -1.42 -14.22
C GLU A 50 9.98 -0.53 -12.98
N TYR A 51 8.93 -0.81 -12.20
CA TYR A 51 8.70 -0.17 -10.91
C TYR A 51 9.55 -0.85 -9.84
N VAL A 52 10.73 -0.30 -9.55
CA VAL A 52 11.62 -0.86 -8.53
C VAL A 52 11.48 -0.09 -7.23
N LEU A 53 11.06 -0.77 -6.16
CA LEU A 53 10.95 -0.24 -4.79
C LEU A 53 12.30 -0.31 -4.08
N LYS A 54 12.80 0.84 -3.64
CA LYS A 54 14.07 0.95 -2.92
C LYS A 54 13.94 0.81 -1.41
N SER A 55 15.08 0.50 -0.79
CA SER A 55 15.29 0.62 0.66
C SER A 55 14.81 1.99 1.18
N PRO A 56 14.14 2.06 2.35
CA PRO A 56 14.11 1.05 3.42
C PRO A 56 13.04 -0.04 3.30
N VAL A 57 12.36 -0.18 2.16
CA VAL A 57 11.24 -1.12 2.05
C VAL A 57 11.72 -2.55 1.82
N ASP A 58 11.53 -3.40 2.83
CA ASP A 58 11.60 -4.84 2.66
C ASP A 58 10.23 -5.43 2.28
N TYR A 59 10.27 -6.55 1.56
CA TYR A 59 9.07 -7.22 1.07
C TYR A 59 8.13 -7.66 2.19
N THR A 60 8.68 -8.21 3.29
CA THR A 60 7.89 -8.80 4.37
C THR A 60 7.08 -7.72 5.08
N SER A 61 7.73 -6.64 5.49
CA SER A 61 7.04 -5.50 6.12
C SER A 61 6.00 -4.90 5.20
N PHE A 62 6.33 -4.71 3.91
CA PHE A 62 5.37 -4.18 2.94
C PHE A 62 4.15 -5.09 2.75
N ALA A 63 4.36 -6.40 2.64
CA ALA A 63 3.29 -7.36 2.46
C ALA A 63 2.33 -7.38 3.66
N VAL A 64 2.87 -7.34 4.88
CA VAL A 64 2.06 -7.30 6.12
C VAL A 64 1.31 -5.97 6.23
N ILE A 65 1.95 -4.84 5.92
CA ILE A 65 1.29 -3.52 5.86
C ILE A 65 0.14 -3.53 4.85
N LEU A 66 0.41 -3.96 3.62
CA LEU A 66 -0.60 -4.01 2.56
C LEU A 66 -1.79 -4.89 2.98
N ARG A 67 -1.53 -6.05 3.58
CA ARG A 67 -2.57 -6.95 4.07
C ARG A 67 -3.40 -6.30 5.19
N SER A 68 -2.74 -5.66 6.14
CA SER A 68 -3.38 -4.92 7.23
C SER A 68 -4.37 -3.86 6.72
N VAL A 69 -3.94 -3.04 5.74
CA VAL A 69 -4.75 -1.96 5.19
C VAL A 69 -5.87 -2.48 4.28
N THR A 70 -5.57 -3.45 3.41
CA THR A 70 -6.57 -4.01 2.48
C THR A 70 -7.67 -4.79 3.19
N SER A 71 -7.36 -5.42 4.32
CA SER A 71 -8.34 -6.12 5.17
C SER A 71 -9.00 -5.21 6.22
N ASN A 72 -8.50 -3.98 6.41
CA ASN A 72 -8.89 -3.07 7.48
C ASN A 72 -8.73 -3.72 8.88
N GLN A 73 -7.65 -4.52 9.05
CA GLN A 73 -7.31 -5.25 10.26
C GLN A 73 -5.91 -4.85 10.76
N PRO A 74 -5.80 -3.73 11.53
CA PRO A 74 -4.50 -3.22 11.97
C PRO A 74 -3.70 -4.20 12.84
N TYR A 75 -4.37 -5.13 13.51
CA TYR A 75 -3.72 -6.14 14.34
C TYR A 75 -2.81 -7.09 13.55
N ILE A 76 -3.03 -7.24 12.23
CA ILE A 76 -2.19 -8.07 11.35
C ILE A 76 -0.72 -7.67 11.42
N LEU A 77 -0.44 -6.37 11.58
CA LEU A 77 0.94 -5.87 11.76
C LEU A 77 1.63 -6.52 12.96
N PHE A 78 0.92 -6.75 14.05
CA PHE A 78 1.51 -7.27 15.29
C PHE A 78 1.51 -8.80 15.35
N THR A 79 0.68 -9.46 14.54
CA THR A 79 0.55 -10.93 14.56
C THR A 79 1.32 -11.63 13.45
N GLU A 80 1.62 -10.94 12.34
CA GLU A 80 2.26 -11.54 11.15
C GLU A 80 3.68 -11.02 10.89
N LEU A 81 4.11 -9.96 11.57
CA LEU A 81 5.54 -9.64 11.64
C LEU A 81 6.23 -10.73 12.47
N HIS A 82 7.32 -11.29 11.93
CA HIS A 82 8.18 -12.20 12.69
C HIS A 82 8.71 -11.53 13.97
N GLU A 83 9.02 -12.31 15.01
CA GLU A 83 9.55 -11.78 16.28
C GLU A 83 10.85 -10.97 16.10
N ASP A 84 11.63 -11.29 15.08
CA ASP A 84 12.87 -10.57 14.72
C ASP A 84 12.63 -9.37 13.78
N ALA A 85 11.39 -9.17 13.32
CA ALA A 85 11.08 -8.04 12.45
C ALA A 85 11.14 -6.74 13.25
N ASP A 86 11.79 -5.74 12.68
CA ASP A 86 11.88 -4.42 13.29
C ASP A 86 10.52 -3.70 13.17
N ILE A 87 9.69 -3.91 14.19
CA ILE A 87 8.36 -3.29 14.32
C ILE A 87 8.47 -1.77 14.19
N LEU A 88 9.54 -1.17 14.74
CA LEU A 88 9.74 0.28 14.67
C LEU A 88 9.96 0.72 13.22
N ASN A 89 10.80 0.01 12.46
CA ASN A 89 10.97 0.29 11.03
C ASN A 89 9.69 0.08 10.24
N THR A 90 8.89 -0.94 10.58
CA THR A 90 7.59 -1.17 9.93
C THR A 90 6.63 -0.02 10.18
N LEU A 91 6.53 0.47 11.43
CA LEU A 91 5.70 1.62 11.78
C LEU A 91 6.21 2.92 11.15
N ASN A 92 7.52 3.10 11.06
CA ASN A 92 8.12 4.22 10.34
C ASN A 92 7.77 4.17 8.85
N LEU A 93 7.77 2.98 8.24
CA LEU A 93 7.38 2.79 6.86
C LEU A 93 5.89 3.10 6.63
N VAL A 94 5.00 2.68 7.53
CA VAL A 94 3.57 3.06 7.50
C VAL A 94 3.41 4.57 7.48
N ASN A 95 4.09 5.27 8.40
CA ASN A 95 4.02 6.72 8.50
C ASN A 95 4.60 7.41 7.25
N TYR A 96 5.75 6.94 6.78
CA TYR A 96 6.40 7.44 5.58
C TYR A 96 5.51 7.31 4.33
N LEU A 97 4.81 6.18 4.21
CA LEU A 97 3.89 5.90 3.11
C LEU A 97 2.52 6.61 3.26
N ASN A 98 2.31 7.35 4.36
CA ASN A 98 1.06 7.99 4.73
C ASN A 98 -0.12 7.02 4.70
N ILE A 99 0.10 5.84 5.29
CA ILE A 99 -0.89 4.78 5.37
C ILE A 99 -1.76 4.99 6.60
N ASN A 100 -3.06 5.04 6.39
CA ASN A 100 -4.01 5.08 7.49
C ASN A 100 -4.36 3.67 7.97
N LEU A 101 -3.68 3.19 9.02
CA LEU A 101 -3.95 1.87 9.63
C LEU A 101 -5.27 1.82 10.38
N PHE A 102 -5.73 2.96 10.89
CA PHE A 102 -6.95 3.08 11.68
C PHE A 102 -7.88 4.01 10.94
N SER A 103 -8.87 3.46 10.26
CA SER A 103 -10.01 4.25 9.82
C SER A 103 -10.63 4.89 11.07
N ILE A 104 -10.34 6.17 11.33
CA ILE A 104 -11.00 6.93 12.38
C ILE A 104 -12.47 6.89 11.99
N PRO A 105 -13.36 6.28 12.79
CA PRO A 105 -14.77 6.32 12.49
C PRO A 105 -15.14 7.79 12.35
N PRO A 106 -15.91 8.19 11.32
CA PRO A 106 -16.37 9.57 11.24
C PRO A 106 -16.99 9.90 12.59
N LEU A 107 -16.45 10.91 13.28
CA LEU A 107 -17.05 11.44 14.49
C LEU A 107 -18.49 11.73 14.10
N GLN A 108 -19.42 10.90 14.56
CA GLN A 108 -20.83 11.16 14.34
C GLN A 108 -21.04 12.53 14.98
N ALA A 109 -21.19 13.56 14.15
CA ALA A 109 -21.45 14.89 14.62
C ALA A 109 -22.65 14.76 15.56
N GLU A 110 -22.42 15.07 16.84
CA GLU A 110 -23.42 15.10 17.89
C GLU A 110 -24.53 16.08 17.51
N SER A 111 -25.41 15.65 16.64
CA SER A 111 -26.60 16.38 16.22
C SER A 111 -27.77 15.88 17.06
N SER A 112 -27.59 15.88 18.38
CA SER A 112 -28.69 15.70 19.34
C SER A 112 -28.35 16.26 20.72
N ILE A 113 -27.82 17.48 20.77
CA ILE A 113 -28.10 18.37 21.91
C ILE A 113 -29.23 19.30 21.46
N ARG A 114 -30.43 18.74 21.33
CA ARG A 114 -31.65 19.55 21.41
C ARG A 114 -31.92 19.72 22.91
N SER A 115 -31.45 20.83 23.46
CA SER A 115 -31.94 21.30 24.77
C SER A 115 -33.46 21.37 24.69
N LYS A 116 -34.13 20.69 25.61
CA LYS A 116 -35.53 20.92 25.92
C LYS A 116 -35.71 22.28 26.57
#